data_AF-U5MUB2-F1
#
_entry.id   AF-U5MUB2-F1
#
_cell.length_a   1.000
_cell.length_b   1.000
_cell.length_c   1.000
_cell.angle_alpha   90.00
_cell.angle_beta   90.00
_cell.angle_gamma   90.00
#
_symmetry.space_group_name_H-M   'P 1'
#
loop_
_entity.id
_entity.type
_entity.pdbx_description
1 polymer ?
#
loop_
_entity_poly.entity_id
_entity_poly.type
_entity_poly.pdbx_seq_one_letter_code
_entity_poly.pdbx_strand_id
1 'polypeptide(L)'
;MQITLSEKERMLLEDQKSHEQICIEKYSNYANQAQDTQLKQLCKNNEQIERQHLDTINQLLNGTVPQMNAQQNQNQNAGQNMNNTQIAGVCGASDKDICSDLLMTEKYVSGTYDTAIFEFKDTEVRDVLNHIQKEEQKHGESVFKYMESKGMYNVQ
;
A
#
# COMPACT_ATOMS: atom_id res chain seq x y z
N MET A 1 -14.91 16.15 9.22
CA MET A 1 -15.46 17.37 8.57
C MET A 1 -16.19 16.96 7.29
N GLN A 2 -17.16 17.75 6.80
CA GLN A 2 -17.74 17.54 5.46
C GLN A 2 -17.08 18.45 4.42
N ILE A 3 -16.75 17.90 3.25
CA ILE A 3 -16.10 18.63 2.14
C ILE A 3 -16.92 18.55 0.85
N THR A 4 -16.70 19.50 -0.05
CA THR A 4 -17.24 19.46 -1.43
C THR A 4 -16.08 19.48 -2.42
N LEU A 5 -15.87 18.32 -3.04
CA LEU A 5 -14.86 18.11 -4.07
C LEU A 5 -15.25 18.82 -5.37
N SER A 6 -14.26 19.44 -6.02
CA SER A 6 -14.36 19.76 -7.44
C SER A 6 -14.36 18.49 -8.30
N GLU A 7 -14.71 18.63 -9.58
CA GLU A 7 -14.64 17.53 -10.53
C GLU A 7 -13.21 16.98 -10.67
N LYS A 8 -12.20 17.87 -10.73
CA LYS A 8 -10.78 17.49 -10.79
C LYS A 8 -10.35 16.69 -9.55
N GLU A 9 -10.69 17.18 -8.36
CA GLU A 9 -10.37 16.49 -7.09
C GLU A 9 -11.04 15.11 -7.02
N ARG A 10 -12.29 15.00 -7.46
CA ARG A 10 -12.99 13.70 -7.53
C ARG A 10 -12.28 12.73 -8.46
N MET A 11 -11.91 13.16 -9.67
CA MET A 11 -11.18 12.29 -10.62
C MET A 11 -9.85 11.81 -10.02
N LEU A 12 -9.08 12.71 -9.40
CA LEU A 12 -7.82 12.34 -8.73
C LEU A 12 -8.02 11.31 -7.62
N LEU A 13 -9.11 11.40 -6.83
CA LEU A 13 -9.40 10.37 -5.80
C LEU A 13 -9.88 9.06 -6.40
N GLU A 14 -10.62 9.05 -7.51
CA GLU A 14 -10.99 7.82 -8.20
C GLU A 14 -9.75 7.12 -8.81
N ASP A 15 -8.77 7.90 -9.29
CA ASP A 15 -7.47 7.37 -9.71
C ASP A 15 -6.74 6.75 -8.51
N GLN A 16 -6.60 7.47 -7.39
CA GLN A 16 -5.95 6.92 -6.19
C GLN A 16 -6.68 5.67 -5.68
N LYS A 17 -8.01 5.68 -5.64
CA LYS A 17 -8.81 4.50 -5.28
C LYS A 17 -8.49 3.29 -6.15
N SER A 18 -8.35 3.50 -7.45
CA SER A 18 -8.01 2.41 -8.39
C SER A 18 -6.58 1.90 -8.14
N HIS A 19 -5.65 2.79 -7.80
CA HIS A 19 -4.29 2.41 -7.39
C HIS A 19 -4.29 1.59 -6.10
N GLU A 20 -5.01 2.02 -5.06
CA GLU A 20 -5.14 1.26 -3.79
C GLU A 20 -5.69 -0.15 -4.03
N GLN A 21 -6.69 -0.27 -4.89
CA GLN A 21 -7.27 -1.58 -5.27
C GLN A 21 -6.23 -2.48 -5.94
N ILE A 22 -5.38 -1.93 -6.82
CA ILE A 22 -4.29 -2.66 -7.46
C ILE A 22 -3.22 -3.07 -6.44
N CYS A 23 -2.86 -2.19 -5.48
CA CYS A 23 -1.91 -2.53 -4.41
C CYS A 23 -2.44 -3.68 -3.56
N ILE A 24 -3.70 -3.62 -3.12
CA ILE A 24 -4.37 -4.70 -2.36
C ILE A 24 -4.34 -6.02 -3.15
N GLU A 25 -4.72 -5.99 -4.43
CA GLU A 25 -4.74 -7.18 -5.28
C GLU A 25 -3.34 -7.78 -5.42
N LYS A 26 -2.34 -6.96 -5.74
CA LYS A 26 -0.95 -7.40 -5.89
C LYS A 26 -0.41 -8.00 -4.61
N TYR A 27 -0.52 -7.32 -3.47
CA TYR A 27 -0.03 -7.87 -2.21
C TYR A 27 -0.74 -9.17 -1.81
N SER A 28 -2.07 -9.24 -1.96
CA SER A 28 -2.83 -10.46 -1.69
C SER A 28 -2.38 -11.63 -2.58
N ASN A 29 -2.24 -11.39 -3.89
CA ASN A 29 -1.79 -12.39 -4.84
C ASN A 29 -0.36 -12.85 -4.55
N TYR A 30 0.55 -11.91 -4.27
CA TYR A 30 1.95 -12.22 -3.99
C TYR A 30 2.18 -12.86 -2.63
N ALA A 31 1.35 -12.57 -1.62
CA ALA A 31 1.37 -13.31 -0.35
C ALA A 31 1.10 -14.82 -0.55
N ASN A 32 0.32 -15.18 -1.57
CA ASN A 32 0.03 -16.58 -1.91
C ASN A 32 1.11 -17.22 -2.80
N GLN A 33 1.82 -16.43 -3.59
CA GLN A 33 2.83 -16.90 -4.55
C GLN A 33 4.26 -16.93 -3.99
N ALA A 34 4.58 -16.04 -3.04
CA ALA A 34 5.91 -15.94 -2.46
C ALA A 34 6.38 -17.27 -1.85
N GLN A 35 7.68 -17.53 -1.91
CA GLN A 35 8.30 -18.73 -1.37
C GLN A 35 8.76 -18.49 0.07
N ASP A 36 9.43 -17.36 0.32
CA ASP A 36 9.92 -16.97 1.64
C ASP A 36 8.76 -16.55 2.57
N THR A 37 8.74 -17.11 3.78
CA THR A 37 7.68 -16.84 4.76
C THR A 37 7.70 -15.39 5.27
N GLN A 38 8.87 -14.76 5.33
CA GLN A 38 9.01 -13.35 5.69
C GLN A 38 8.40 -12.46 4.62
N LEU A 39 8.59 -12.79 3.33
CA LEU A 39 7.94 -12.04 2.23
C LEU A 39 6.42 -12.20 2.28
N LYS A 40 5.91 -13.41 2.54
CA LYS A 40 4.46 -13.62 2.74
C LYS A 40 3.89 -12.71 3.83
N GLN A 41 4.59 -12.61 4.96
CA GLN A 41 4.14 -11.79 6.08
C GLN A 41 4.22 -10.30 5.74
N LEU A 42 5.29 -9.87 5.05
CA LEU A 42 5.42 -8.50 4.57
C LEU A 42 4.25 -8.13 3.66
N CYS A 43 3.93 -8.96 2.68
CA CYS A 43 2.81 -8.71 1.77
C CYS A 43 1.46 -8.60 2.52
N LYS A 44 1.20 -9.50 3.48
CA LYS A 44 -0.03 -9.44 4.30
C LYS A 44 -0.11 -8.17 5.14
N ASN A 45 1.02 -7.72 5.69
CA ASN A 45 1.05 -6.50 6.50
C ASN A 45 0.76 -5.26 5.65
N ASN A 46 1.42 -5.11 4.50
CA ASN A 46 1.19 -3.96 3.61
C ASN A 46 -0.24 -4.01 3.04
N GLU A 47 -0.74 -5.18 2.62
CA GLU A 47 -2.13 -5.35 2.15
C GLU A 47 -3.18 -4.85 3.16
N GLN A 48 -2.96 -5.08 4.45
CA GLN A 48 -3.86 -4.59 5.50
C GLN A 48 -3.86 -3.06 5.58
N ILE A 49 -2.71 -2.42 5.36
CA ILE A 49 -2.58 -0.96 5.36
C ILE A 49 -3.24 -0.37 4.10
N GLU A 50 -3.05 -0.97 2.92
CA GLU A 50 -3.71 -0.51 1.69
C GLU A 50 -5.24 -0.55 1.78
N ARG A 51 -5.80 -1.50 2.53
CA ARG A 51 -7.24 -1.51 2.82
C ARG A 51 -7.68 -0.28 3.62
N GLN A 52 -6.84 0.19 4.55
CA GLN A 52 -7.10 1.41 5.33
C GLN A 52 -6.98 2.66 4.46
N HIS A 53 -6.02 2.69 3.53
CA HIS A 53 -5.92 3.74 2.51
C HIS A 53 -7.18 3.78 1.65
N LEU A 54 -7.60 2.65 1.09
CA LEU A 54 -8.82 2.54 0.28
C LEU A 54 -10.06 3.02 1.04
N ASP A 55 -10.22 2.62 2.29
CA ASP A 55 -11.33 3.08 3.14
C ASP A 55 -11.29 4.59 3.35
N THR A 56 -10.10 5.15 3.58
CA THR A 56 -9.88 6.60 3.71
C THR A 56 -10.26 7.35 2.44
N ILE A 57 -9.82 6.86 1.27
CA ILE A 57 -10.17 7.45 -0.03
C ILE A 57 -11.69 7.38 -0.28
N ASN A 58 -12.34 6.27 0.06
CA ASN A 58 -13.80 6.15 -0.05
C ASN A 58 -14.54 7.14 0.86
N GLN A 59 -14.03 7.40 2.07
CA GLN A 59 -14.59 8.43 2.95
C GLN A 59 -14.48 9.83 2.33
N LEU A 60 -13.32 10.17 1.77
CA LEU A 60 -13.10 11.44 1.08
C LEU A 60 -14.03 11.60 -0.14
N LEU A 61 -14.19 10.56 -0.96
CA LEU A 61 -15.11 10.53 -2.11
C LEU A 61 -16.58 10.74 -1.71
N ASN A 62 -16.95 10.27 -0.52
CA ASN A 62 -18.25 10.47 0.12
C ASN A 62 -18.37 11.82 0.84
N GLY A 63 -17.35 12.68 0.75
CA GLY A 63 -17.34 14.02 1.33
C GLY A 63 -17.02 14.06 2.82
N THR A 64 -16.45 12.99 3.39
CA THR A 64 -16.07 12.92 4.80
C THR A 64 -14.55 12.91 4.94
N VAL A 65 -14.01 13.86 5.69
CA VAL A 65 -12.59 13.87 6.07
C VAL A 65 -12.42 13.12 7.40
N PRO A 66 -11.68 11.99 7.44
CA PRO A 66 -11.40 11.29 8.68
C PRO A 66 -10.57 12.16 9.61
N GLN A 67 -10.81 12.02 10.91
CA GLN A 67 -9.88 12.56 11.89
C GLN A 67 -8.65 11.67 11.90
N MET A 68 -7.51 12.22 11.48
CA MET A 68 -6.21 11.61 11.71
C MET A 68 -5.91 11.67 13.20
N ASN A 69 -6.54 10.79 13.98
CA ASN A 69 -6.02 10.46 15.29
C ASN A 69 -4.63 9.89 15.04
N ALA A 70 -3.62 10.55 15.58
CA ALA A 70 -2.25 10.05 15.62
C ALA A 70 -2.23 8.76 16.45
N GLN A 71 -2.76 7.67 15.89
CA GLN A 71 -2.78 6.37 16.52
C GLN A 71 -1.43 5.73 16.23
N GLN A 72 -0.48 6.16 17.07
CA GLN A 72 0.59 5.37 17.64
C GLN A 72 0.51 3.88 17.26
N ASN A 73 1.30 3.52 16.26
CA ASN A 73 2.07 2.28 16.11
C ASN A 73 1.61 1.14 17.04
N GLN A 74 0.42 0.58 16.81
CA GLN A 74 0.00 -0.62 17.50
C GLN A 74 0.55 -1.81 16.72
N ASN A 75 1.77 -2.17 17.08
CA ASN A 75 2.43 -3.41 16.74
C ASN A 75 1.54 -4.59 17.17
N GLN A 76 0.66 -5.05 16.28
CA GLN A 76 -0.22 -6.18 16.54
C GLN A 76 0.48 -7.45 16.08
N ASN A 77 1.19 -8.06 17.03
CA ASN A 77 1.72 -9.40 16.94
C ASN A 77 0.54 -10.40 16.92
N ALA A 78 -0.02 -10.66 15.74
CA ALA A 78 -1.03 -11.69 15.52
C ALA A 78 -0.33 -13.00 15.14
N GLY A 79 -0.04 -13.83 16.16
CA GLY A 79 0.29 -15.22 15.94
C GLY A 79 -0.90 -15.95 15.31
N GLN A 80 -0.71 -16.51 14.12
CA GLN A 80 -1.73 -17.34 13.50
C GLN A 80 -1.12 -18.65 12.98
N ASN A 81 -1.66 -19.73 13.54
CA ASN A 81 -1.46 -21.13 13.19
C ASN A 81 -1.62 -21.33 11.68
N MET A 82 -0.59 -21.83 10.98
CA MET A 82 -0.65 -22.11 9.55
C MET A 82 -0.60 -23.63 9.33
N ASN A 83 -1.73 -24.20 8.94
CA ASN A 83 -1.82 -25.56 8.43
C ASN A 83 -1.35 -25.53 6.97
N ASN A 84 -0.20 -26.16 6.69
CA ASN A 84 0.51 -26.07 5.42
C ASN A 84 0.10 -27.23 4.51
N THR A 85 -0.81 -26.98 3.57
CA THR A 85 -1.06 -27.88 2.44
C THR A 85 -0.31 -27.34 1.23
N GLN A 86 0.89 -27.87 0.98
CA GLN A 86 1.67 -27.58 -0.22
C GLN A 86 0.96 -28.20 -1.44
N ILE A 87 0.53 -27.36 -2.38
CA ILE A 87 0.24 -27.77 -3.75
C ILE A 87 1.39 -27.27 -4.63
N ALA A 88 2.15 -28.23 -5.16
CA ALA A 88 3.15 -28.00 -6.18
C ALA A 88 2.47 -27.75 -7.54
N GLY A 89 2.72 -26.57 -8.11
CA GLY A 89 2.32 -26.17 -9.46
C GLY A 89 3.26 -25.07 -9.95
N VAL A 90 4.27 -25.45 -10.73
CA VAL A 90 5.39 -24.59 -11.14
C VAL A 90 5.01 -23.75 -12.35
N CYS A 91 4.73 -22.47 -12.09
CA CYS A 91 5.07 -21.28 -12.88
C CYS A 91 4.88 -20.05 -11.95
N GLY A 92 5.51 -20.09 -10.76
CA GLY A 92 5.44 -18.98 -9.81
C GLY A 92 6.58 -18.00 -10.09
N ALA A 93 6.27 -16.69 -10.10
CA ALA A 93 7.30 -15.64 -10.12
C ALA A 93 8.28 -15.85 -8.96
N SER A 94 9.58 -15.56 -9.17
CA SER A 94 10.54 -15.65 -8.08
C SER A 94 10.26 -14.55 -7.03
N ASP A 95 10.69 -14.75 -5.78
CA ASP A 95 10.55 -13.72 -4.75
C ASP A 95 11.22 -12.40 -5.16
N LYS A 96 12.30 -12.46 -5.97
CA LYS A 96 12.94 -11.28 -6.52
C LYS A 96 12.05 -10.56 -7.54
N ASP A 97 11.37 -11.29 -8.42
CA ASP A 97 10.46 -10.71 -9.42
C ASP A 97 9.24 -10.07 -8.72
N ILE A 98 8.70 -10.78 -7.73
CA ILE A 98 7.61 -10.27 -6.86
C ILE A 98 8.01 -8.95 -6.21
N CYS A 99 9.18 -8.91 -5.54
CA CYS A 99 9.61 -7.69 -4.86
C CYS A 99 9.92 -6.57 -5.86
N SER A 100 10.44 -6.89 -7.05
CA SER A 100 10.72 -5.89 -8.07
C SER A 100 9.44 -5.24 -8.60
N ASP A 101 8.40 -6.04 -8.86
CA ASP A 101 7.09 -5.54 -9.29
C ASP A 101 6.41 -4.71 -8.19
N LEU A 102 6.40 -5.21 -6.95
CA LEU A 102 5.87 -4.47 -5.80
C LEU A 102 6.59 -3.13 -5.64
N LEU A 103 7.92 -3.12 -5.61
CA LEU A 103 8.70 -1.89 -5.42
C LEU A 103 8.47 -0.86 -6.54
N MET A 104 8.27 -1.30 -7.79
CA MET A 104 7.89 -0.39 -8.89
C MET A 104 6.48 0.15 -8.72
N THR A 105 5.55 -0.70 -8.29
CA THR A 105 4.16 -0.32 -8.00
C THR A 105 4.12 0.77 -6.91
N GLU A 106 4.76 0.52 -5.76
CA GLU A 106 4.83 1.48 -4.64
C GLU A 106 5.42 2.83 -5.06
N LYS A 107 6.51 2.81 -5.84
CA LYS A 107 7.12 4.05 -6.34
C LYS A 107 6.18 4.84 -7.24
N TYR A 108 5.42 4.15 -8.09
CA TYR A 108 4.45 4.78 -8.97
C TYR A 108 3.30 5.38 -8.15
N VAL A 109 2.65 4.59 -7.29
CA VAL A 109 1.49 5.01 -6.49
C VAL A 109 1.85 6.12 -5.51
N SER A 110 2.98 6.01 -4.80
CA SER A 110 3.48 7.10 -3.95
C SER A 110 3.71 8.40 -4.73
N GLY A 111 4.17 8.29 -5.99
CA GLY A 111 4.35 9.43 -6.88
C GLY A 111 3.02 10.07 -7.33
N THR A 112 1.95 9.28 -7.53
CA THR A 112 0.65 9.84 -7.92
C THR A 112 0.00 10.65 -6.81
N TYR A 113 0.26 10.29 -5.55
CA TYR A 113 -0.19 11.10 -4.41
C TYR A 113 0.42 12.50 -4.39
N ASP A 114 1.67 12.69 -4.83
CA ASP A 114 2.31 14.01 -4.88
C ASP A 114 1.49 14.99 -5.75
N THR A 115 1.12 14.53 -6.96
CA THR A 115 0.28 15.32 -7.88
C THR A 115 -1.09 15.60 -7.26
N ALA A 116 -1.73 14.60 -6.65
CA ALA A 116 -3.01 14.81 -5.99
C ALA A 116 -2.89 15.85 -4.86
N ILE A 117 -1.91 15.73 -3.97
CA ILE A 117 -1.68 16.67 -2.87
C ILE A 117 -1.53 18.10 -3.39
N PHE A 118 -0.78 18.33 -4.47
CA PHE A 118 -0.61 19.67 -5.04
C PHE A 118 -1.92 20.27 -5.56
N GLU A 119 -2.79 19.45 -6.13
CA GLU A 119 -4.00 19.87 -6.85
C GLU A 119 -5.25 20.01 -5.97
N PHE A 120 -5.19 19.55 -4.73
CA PHE A 120 -6.28 19.69 -3.76
C PHE A 120 -6.27 21.07 -3.09
N LYS A 121 -7.45 21.70 -3.01
CA LYS A 121 -7.62 23.04 -2.42
C LYS A 121 -7.77 23.02 -0.90
N ASP A 122 -8.30 21.93 -0.35
CA ASP A 122 -8.63 21.79 1.07
C ASP A 122 -7.42 21.28 1.86
N THR A 123 -7.01 22.00 2.91
CA THR A 123 -5.81 21.67 3.69
C THR A 123 -5.95 20.36 4.44
N GLU A 124 -7.13 20.05 5.00
CA GLU A 124 -7.30 18.81 5.76
C GLU A 124 -7.25 17.59 4.83
N VAL A 125 -7.77 17.73 3.60
CA VAL A 125 -7.64 16.66 2.60
C VAL A 125 -6.19 16.48 2.18
N ARG A 126 -5.45 17.57 1.97
CA ARG A 126 -4.01 17.51 1.68
C ARG A 126 -3.26 16.79 2.80
N ASP A 127 -3.58 17.06 4.06
CA ASP A 127 -2.93 16.41 5.20
C ASP A 127 -3.21 14.90 5.22
N VAL A 128 -4.44 14.48 4.93
CA VAL A 128 -4.82 13.06 4.81
C VAL A 128 -4.06 12.38 3.66
N LEU A 129 -4.00 13.01 2.48
CA LEU A 129 -3.28 12.46 1.34
C LEU A 129 -1.76 12.41 1.58
N ASN A 130 -1.18 13.40 2.27
CA ASN A 130 0.23 13.37 2.70
C ASN A 130 0.50 12.21 3.67
N HIS A 131 -0.44 11.93 4.57
CA HIS A 131 -0.31 10.79 5.48
C HIS A 131 -0.26 9.47 4.73
N ILE A 132 -1.20 9.24 3.80
CA ILE A 132 -1.20 8.05 2.93
C ILE A 132 0.11 7.96 2.14
N GLN A 133 0.53 9.04 1.46
CA GLN A 133 1.78 9.04 0.69
C GLN A 133 2.99 8.63 1.53
N LYS A 134 3.06 9.06 2.79
CA LYS A 134 4.13 8.67 3.71
C LYS A 134 4.09 7.18 4.04
N GLU A 135 2.92 6.57 4.06
CA GLU A 135 2.75 5.13 4.27
C GLU A 135 3.10 4.32 3.02
N GLU A 136 2.72 4.78 1.82
CA GLU A 136 3.22 4.24 0.53
C GLU A 136 4.76 4.21 0.47
N GLN A 137 5.41 5.30 0.93
CA GLN A 137 6.88 5.35 1.01
C GLN A 137 7.44 4.29 1.96
N LYS A 138 6.75 4.00 3.07
CA LYS A 138 7.16 2.94 4.01
C LYS A 138 6.91 1.55 3.45
N HIS A 139 5.88 1.34 2.64
CA HIS A 139 5.67 0.09 1.90
C HIS A 139 6.85 -0.17 0.96
N GLY A 140 7.21 0.83 0.15
CA GLY A 140 8.40 0.77 -0.69
C GLY A 140 9.69 0.53 0.11
N GLU A 141 9.87 1.20 1.26
CA GLU A 141 11.01 0.97 2.15
C GLU A 141 11.04 -0.46 2.71
N SER A 142 9.89 -1.04 3.09
CA SER A 142 9.83 -2.39 3.66
C SER A 142 10.22 -3.44 2.62
N VAL A 143 9.72 -3.32 1.38
CA VAL A 143 10.11 -4.18 0.25
C VAL A 143 11.59 -4.02 -0.06
N PHE A 144 12.09 -2.78 -0.13
CA PHE A 144 13.51 -2.50 -0.38
C PHE A 144 14.42 -3.17 0.67
N LYS A 145 14.13 -2.96 1.97
CA LYS A 145 14.92 -3.57 3.07
C LYS A 145 14.89 -5.09 3.03
N TYR A 146 13.74 -5.67 2.69
CA TYR A 146 13.65 -7.12 2.47
C TYR A 146 14.59 -7.56 1.35
N MET A 147 14.52 -6.91 0.17
CA MET A 147 15.38 -7.24 -0.97
C MET A 147 16.87 -7.06 -0.64
N GLU A 148 17.25 -5.99 0.03
CA GLU A 148 18.63 -5.73 0.49
C GLU A 148 19.11 -6.87 1.41
N SER A 149 18.30 -7.26 2.40
CA SER A 149 18.64 -8.34 3.35
C SER A 149 18.83 -9.71 2.70
N LYS A 150 18.23 -9.93 1.53
CA LYS A 150 18.32 -11.18 0.75
C LYS A 150 19.33 -11.09 -0.40
N GLY A 151 20.05 -9.99 -0.54
CA GLY A 151 20.99 -9.76 -1.65
C GLY A 151 20.31 -9.64 -3.02
N MET A 152 19.01 -9.31 -3.04
CA MET A 152 18.21 -9.15 -4.26
C MET A 152 18.30 -7.75 -4.86
N TYR A 153 18.74 -6.76 -4.07
CA TYR A 153 18.90 -5.36 -4.48
C TYR A 153 20.35 -4.92 -4.28
N ASN A 154 20.96 -4.33 -5.31
CA ASN A 154 22.29 -3.74 -5.20
C ASN A 154 22.17 -2.25 -4.92
N VAL A 155 22.81 -1.81 -3.83
CA VAL A 155 22.83 -0.40 -3.37
C VAL A 155 24.14 0.32 -3.69
N GLN A 156 25.12 -0.39 -4.26
CA GLN A 156 26.45 0.11 -4.63
C GLN A 156 26.62 0.31 -6.13
#